data_AF-A0A924WSI5-F1
#
_entry.id   AF-A0A924WSI5-F1
#
_cell.length_a   1.000
_cell.length_b   1.000
_cell.length_c   1.000
_cell.angle_alpha   90.00
_cell.angle_beta   90.00
_cell.angle_gamma   90.00
#
_symmetry.space_group_name_H-M   'P 1'
#
loop_
_entity.id
_entity.type
_entity.pdbx_description
1 polymer ?
#
loop_
_entity_poly.entity_id
_entity_poly.type
_entity_poly.pdbx_seq_one_letter_code
_entity_poly.pdbx_strand_id
1 'polypeptide(L)'
;GALTALCATAARPLGLLLILWSFVAFVDPGARSGAVWIPLVNPLDLAQLAVIIALVLWARARTRPGAGSSRAWPAAGLVAFVWLNATWLRFAHHRTGMRYTLAAIEDSPMAQSGLSLLWTVTSLLMMVEARRRGSRKLGIAAAVVLGGVVVKLLLVDLAGVGTLARIVSFIGVGALLLALGYVLARPAKAEGATPP
;
A
#
# COMPACT_ATOMS: atom_id res chain seq x y z
N GLY A 1 -17.69 17.97 -23.59
CA GLY A 1 -17.24 19.14 -24.37
C GLY A 1 -15.73 19.21 -24.43
N ALA A 2 -15.16 19.96 -25.39
CA ALA A 2 -13.72 20.13 -25.53
C ALA A 2 -13.03 20.67 -24.25
N LEU A 3 -13.71 21.54 -23.49
CA LEU A 3 -13.27 22.05 -22.19
C LEU A 3 -13.09 20.95 -21.13
N THR A 4 -14.03 20.00 -21.03
CA THR A 4 -13.90 18.85 -20.11
C THR A 4 -12.78 17.90 -20.51
N ALA A 5 -12.45 17.82 -21.79
CA ALA A 5 -11.33 17.01 -22.29
C ALA A 5 -9.98 17.69 -21.99
N LEU A 6 -9.88 19.02 -22.15
CA LEU A 6 -8.69 19.80 -21.81
C LEU A 6 -8.37 19.78 -20.30
N CYS A 7 -9.38 19.99 -19.46
CA CYS A 7 -9.23 19.87 -18.00
C CYS A 7 -8.82 18.44 -17.59
N ALA A 8 -9.28 17.42 -18.34
CA ALA A 8 -8.94 16.03 -18.10
C ALA A 8 -7.49 15.67 -18.50
N THR A 9 -6.91 16.35 -19.49
CA THR A 9 -5.48 16.23 -19.85
C THR A 9 -4.60 17.04 -18.91
N ALA A 10 -5.01 18.24 -18.50
CA ALA A 10 -4.28 19.07 -17.53
C ALA A 10 -4.26 18.48 -16.10
N ALA A 11 -5.28 17.70 -15.72
CA ALA A 11 -5.31 17.01 -14.43
C ALA A 11 -4.29 15.86 -14.30
N ARG A 12 -3.76 15.33 -15.42
CA ARG A 12 -2.79 14.23 -15.42
C ARG A 12 -1.40 14.64 -14.90
N PRO A 13 -0.75 15.71 -15.41
CA PRO A 13 0.54 16.16 -14.87
C PRO A 13 0.40 16.60 -13.41
N LEU A 14 -0.71 17.23 -13.04
CA LEU A 14 -0.98 17.58 -11.65
C LEU A 14 -1.08 16.34 -10.75
N GLY A 15 -1.81 15.30 -11.17
CA GLY A 15 -1.87 14.04 -10.44
C GLY A 15 -0.51 13.36 -10.28
N LEU A 16 0.32 13.37 -11.32
CA LEU A 16 1.70 12.85 -11.26
C LEU A 16 2.57 13.66 -10.30
N LEU A 17 2.47 14.98 -10.33
CA LEU A 17 3.18 15.87 -9.42
C LEU A 17 2.79 15.60 -7.97
N LEU A 18 1.50 15.43 -7.68
CA LEU A 18 1.01 15.12 -6.33
C LEU A 18 1.47 13.74 -5.84
N ILE A 19 1.53 12.74 -6.73
CA ILE A 19 2.09 11.42 -6.41
C ILE A 19 3.57 11.57 -6.08
N LEU A 20 4.35 12.24 -6.93
CA LEU A 20 5.79 12.43 -6.72
C LEU A 20 6.07 13.21 -5.43
N TRP A 21 5.31 14.27 -5.18
CA TRP A 21 5.40 15.05 -3.95
C TRP A 21 5.08 14.20 -2.71
N SER A 22 4.14 13.25 -2.81
CA SER A 22 3.84 12.33 -1.71
C SER A 22 4.99 11.39 -1.36
N PHE A 23 5.79 10.99 -2.35
CA PHE A 23 7.03 10.25 -2.10
C PHE A 23 8.11 11.12 -1.45
N VAL A 24 8.21 12.40 -1.84
CA VAL A 24 9.14 13.33 -1.17
C VAL A 24 8.71 13.58 0.28
N ALA A 25 7.41 13.76 0.53
CA ALA A 25 6.84 13.92 1.86
C ALA A 25 7.11 12.73 2.80
N PHE A 26 7.32 11.52 2.26
CA PHE A 26 7.67 10.34 3.05
C PHE A 26 8.99 10.51 3.83
N VAL A 27 9.96 11.22 3.25
CA VAL A 27 11.29 11.43 3.84
C VAL A 27 11.26 12.54 4.91
N ASP A 28 10.18 13.31 4.98
CA ASP A 28 10.02 14.38 5.96
C ASP A 28 9.51 13.83 7.31
N PRO A 29 10.22 14.08 8.43
CA PRO A 29 9.81 13.69 9.78
C PRO A 29 8.51 14.38 10.26
N GLY A 30 8.04 15.39 9.52
CA GLY A 30 6.71 15.95 9.64
C GLY A 30 6.53 16.94 10.78
N ALA A 31 7.58 17.30 11.52
CA ALA A 31 7.52 18.40 12.48
C ALA A 31 8.84 19.17 12.46
N ARG A 32 8.75 20.50 12.54
CA ARG A 32 9.92 21.33 12.83
C ARG A 32 10.33 21.12 14.28
N SER A 33 11.62 21.19 14.58
CA SER A 33 12.19 20.99 15.92
C SER A 33 11.40 21.76 16.99
N GLY A 34 10.80 21.04 17.94
CA GLY A 34 10.05 21.61 19.08
C GLY A 34 8.53 21.66 18.94
N ALA A 35 7.95 21.31 17.78
CA ALA A 35 6.49 21.21 17.63
C ALA A 35 5.95 19.85 18.12
N VAL A 36 4.81 19.86 18.82
CA VAL A 36 4.09 18.63 19.20
C VAL A 36 3.53 17.98 17.95
N TRP A 37 4.05 16.80 17.60
CA TRP A 37 3.53 16.03 16.49
C TRP A 37 2.32 15.20 16.93
N ILE A 38 1.17 15.46 16.31
CA ILE A 38 -0.06 14.70 16.49
C ILE A 38 -0.36 13.99 15.15
N PRO A 39 -0.48 12.65 15.14
CA PRO A 39 -0.84 11.93 13.93
C PRO A 39 -2.14 12.49 13.32
N LEU A 40 -2.22 12.55 11.99
CA LEU A 40 -3.41 12.94 11.23
C LEU A 40 -3.80 14.44 11.30
N VAL A 41 -3.32 15.18 12.30
CA VAL A 41 -3.62 16.61 12.51
C VAL A 41 -2.49 17.50 11.98
N ASN A 42 -1.30 16.93 11.82
CA ASN A 42 -0.16 17.61 11.23
C ASN A 42 -0.51 18.17 9.83
N PRO A 43 -0.13 19.43 9.51
CA PRO A 43 -0.31 20.01 8.17
C PRO A 43 0.11 19.11 7.01
N LEU A 44 1.20 18.34 7.19
CA LEU A 44 1.66 17.39 6.18
C LEU A 44 0.68 16.23 5.97
N ASP A 45 0.10 15.69 7.05
CA ASP A 45 -0.87 14.61 6.98
C ASP A 45 -2.20 15.08 6.38
N LEU A 46 -2.62 16.32 6.71
CA LEU A 46 -3.81 16.95 6.11
C LEU A 46 -3.64 17.16 4.60
N ALA A 47 -2.47 17.62 4.17
CA ALA A 47 -2.16 17.77 2.75
C ALA A 47 -2.18 16.42 2.01
N GLN A 48 -1.62 15.37 2.61
CA GLN A 48 -1.67 14.01 2.06
C GLN A 48 -3.09 13.47 1.97
N LEU A 49 -3.92 13.69 3.00
CA LEU A 49 -5.32 13.29 2.99
C LEU A 49 -6.10 14.02 1.88
N ALA A 50 -5.84 15.32 1.68
CA ALA A 50 -6.42 16.08 0.58
C ALA A 50 -6.04 15.51 -0.80
N VAL A 51 -4.79 15.09 -0.99
CA VAL A 51 -4.34 14.41 -2.23
C VAL A 51 -5.09 13.10 -2.44
N ILE A 52 -5.22 12.26 -1.41
CA ILE A 52 -5.95 10.99 -1.49
C ILE A 52 -7.43 11.25 -1.85
N ILE A 53 -8.08 12.20 -1.19
CA ILE A 53 -9.47 12.59 -1.47
C ILE A 53 -9.61 13.06 -2.92
N ALA A 54 -8.72 13.93 -3.40
CA ALA A 54 -8.72 14.41 -4.78
C ALA A 54 -8.58 13.26 -5.79
N LEU A 55 -7.67 12.31 -5.55
CA LEU A 55 -7.50 11.14 -6.41
C LEU A 55 -8.73 10.22 -6.40
N VAL A 56 -9.37 10.03 -5.24
CA VAL A 56 -10.62 9.24 -5.13
C VAL A 56 -11.78 9.91 -5.86
N LEU A 57 -11.97 11.22 -5.68
CA LEU A 57 -13.01 11.97 -6.38
C LEU A 57 -12.76 11.95 -7.90
N TRP A 58 -11.52 12.10 -8.32
CA TRP A 58 -11.13 11.98 -9.73
C TRP A 58 -11.38 10.58 -10.29
N ALA A 59 -11.11 9.53 -9.51
CA ALA A 59 -11.39 8.15 -9.87
C ALA A 59 -12.90 7.91 -10.05
N ARG A 60 -13.72 8.39 -9.11
CA ARG A 60 -15.19 8.30 -9.15
C ARG A 60 -15.80 9.05 -10.34
N ALA A 61 -15.31 10.25 -10.63
CA ALA A 61 -15.80 11.05 -11.76
C ALA A 61 -15.51 10.40 -13.13
N ARG A 62 -14.53 9.49 -13.19
CA ARG A 62 -14.13 8.79 -14.43
C ARG A 62 -14.64 7.36 -14.55
N THR A 63 -15.19 6.78 -13.48
CA THR A 63 -15.90 5.50 -13.56
C THR A 63 -17.26 5.72 -14.20
N ARG A 64 -17.40 5.40 -15.49
CA ARG A 64 -18.68 5.31 -16.20
C ARG A 64 -19.13 3.85 -16.29
N PRO A 65 -20.45 3.54 -16.29
CA PRO A 65 -20.94 2.20 -16.57
C PRO A 65 -20.38 1.71 -17.92
N GLY A 66 -19.70 0.56 -17.93
CA GLY A 66 -19.07 -0.02 -19.12
C GLY A 66 -17.66 0.49 -19.46
N ALA A 67 -17.16 1.55 -18.82
CA ALA A 67 -15.76 1.97 -18.96
C ALA A 67 -14.87 1.21 -17.97
N GLY A 68 -13.74 0.67 -18.45
CA GLY A 68 -12.77 -0.04 -17.60
C GLY A 68 -12.29 0.78 -16.38
N SER A 69 -11.79 0.08 -15.36
CA SER A 69 -11.36 0.70 -14.09
C SER A 69 -10.36 1.86 -14.30
N SER A 70 -10.69 3.03 -13.75
CA SER A 70 -9.85 4.23 -13.82
C SER A 70 -8.49 4.00 -13.14
N ARG A 71 -7.38 4.33 -13.83
CA ARG A 71 -6.01 4.28 -13.28
C ARG A 71 -5.82 5.13 -12.01
N ALA A 72 -6.76 6.02 -11.70
CA ALA A 72 -6.77 6.82 -10.49
C ALA A 72 -7.04 6.01 -9.21
N TRP A 73 -7.79 4.90 -9.28
CA TRP A 73 -8.04 4.02 -8.13
C TRP A 73 -6.76 3.38 -7.57
N PRO A 74 -5.92 2.69 -8.38
CA PRO A 74 -4.67 2.14 -7.88
C PRO A 74 -3.69 3.24 -7.44
N ALA A 75 -3.69 4.41 -8.09
CA ALA A 75 -2.87 5.54 -7.66
C ALA A 75 -3.27 6.07 -6.27
N ALA A 76 -4.57 6.26 -6.02
CA ALA A 76 -5.09 6.66 -4.70
C ALA A 76 -4.73 5.64 -3.62
N GLY A 77 -4.86 4.34 -3.92
CA GLY A 77 -4.48 3.26 -3.00
C GLY A 77 -2.98 3.25 -2.68
N LEU A 78 -2.13 3.47 -3.69
CA LEU A 78 -0.67 3.53 -3.49
C LEU A 78 -0.28 4.73 -2.62
N VAL A 79 -0.82 5.92 -2.91
CA VAL A 79 -0.54 7.13 -2.11
C VAL A 79 -1.03 6.93 -0.67
N ALA A 80 -2.22 6.37 -0.48
CA ALA A 80 -2.74 6.07 0.86
C ALA A 80 -1.85 5.07 1.61
N PHE A 81 -1.35 4.03 0.93
CA PHE A 81 -0.43 3.07 1.53
C PHE A 81 0.89 3.73 1.95
N VAL A 82 1.53 4.50 1.06
CA VAL A 82 2.77 5.23 1.36
C VAL A 82 2.56 6.19 2.53
N TRP A 83 1.45 6.93 2.53
CA TRP A 83 1.10 7.84 3.61
C TRP A 83 0.91 7.13 4.95
N LEU A 84 0.20 6.00 4.99
CA LEU A 84 0.04 5.22 6.22
C LEU A 84 1.39 4.74 6.80
N ASN A 85 2.31 4.31 5.93
CA ASN A 85 3.66 3.91 6.33
C ASN A 85 4.44 5.10 6.92
N ALA A 86 4.42 6.24 6.23
CA ALA A 86 5.05 7.47 6.72
C ALA A 86 4.49 7.91 8.07
N THR A 87 3.16 7.94 8.23
CA THR A 87 2.50 8.35 9.47
C THR A 87 2.89 7.43 10.62
N TRP A 88 2.96 6.11 10.39
CA TRP A 88 3.45 5.18 11.39
C TRP A 88 4.93 5.44 11.76
N LEU A 89 5.80 5.66 10.77
CA LEU A 89 7.21 5.92 11.02
C LEU A 89 7.43 7.24 11.76
N ARG A 90 6.67 8.29 11.44
CA ARG A 90 6.68 9.56 12.18
C ARG A 90 6.19 9.34 13.62
N PHE A 91 5.15 8.54 13.81
CA PHE A 91 4.70 8.16 15.14
C PHE A 91 5.80 7.45 15.94
N ALA A 92 6.47 6.46 15.34
CA ALA A 92 7.57 5.76 15.99
C ALA A 92 8.74 6.72 16.31
N HIS A 93 9.10 7.61 15.38
CA HIS A 93 10.11 8.66 15.56
C HIS A 93 9.80 9.55 16.77
N HIS A 94 8.61 10.14 16.81
CA HIS A 94 8.22 11.04 17.89
C HIS A 94 7.99 10.34 19.24
N ARG A 95 7.59 9.07 19.24
CA ARG A 95 7.34 8.32 20.48
C ARG A 95 8.59 7.72 21.11
N THR A 96 9.57 7.33 20.30
CA THR A 96 10.80 6.67 20.78
C THR A 96 12.01 7.58 20.77
N GLY A 97 11.96 8.73 20.08
CA GLY A 97 13.11 9.61 19.87
C GLY A 97 14.17 9.06 18.92
N MET A 98 13.93 7.91 18.28
CA MET A 98 14.82 7.34 17.26
C MET A 98 15.08 8.35 16.14
N ARG A 99 16.22 8.30 15.45
CA ARG A 99 16.48 9.20 14.30
C ARG A 99 15.59 8.81 13.10
N TYR A 100 15.08 9.79 12.35
CA TYR A 100 14.34 9.53 11.11
C TYR A 100 15.29 9.27 9.94
N THR A 101 16.05 8.17 10.06
CA THR A 101 17.04 7.72 9.07
C THR A 101 16.81 6.25 8.80
N LEU A 102 17.10 5.77 7.58
CA LEU A 102 16.83 4.38 7.20
C LEU A 102 17.45 3.36 8.15
N ALA A 103 18.74 3.53 8.51
CA ALA A 103 19.42 2.63 9.45
C ALA A 103 18.73 2.57 10.83
N ALA A 104 18.40 3.73 11.40
CA ALA A 104 17.68 3.78 12.69
C ALA A 104 16.27 3.19 12.61
N ILE A 105 15.61 3.27 11.44
CA ILE A 105 14.29 2.65 11.22
C ILE A 105 14.42 1.14 11.16
N GLU A 106 15.43 0.63 10.47
CA GLU A 106 15.73 -0.81 10.38
C GLU A 106 16.00 -1.40 11.76
N ASP A 107 16.77 -0.72 12.59
CA ASP A 107 17.14 -1.18 13.93
C ASP A 107 16.02 -1.03 14.98
N SER A 108 14.95 -0.28 14.67
CA SER A 108 13.89 0.04 15.65
C SER A 108 12.81 -1.06 15.71
N PRO A 109 12.68 -1.81 16.83
CA PRO A 109 11.68 -2.87 16.94
C PRO A 109 10.25 -2.34 16.85
N MET A 110 9.99 -1.13 17.37
CA MET A 110 8.67 -0.50 17.32
C MET A 110 8.30 -0.09 15.89
N ALA A 111 9.24 0.46 15.13
CA ALA A 111 9.03 0.77 13.71
C ALA A 111 8.74 -0.52 12.94
N GLN A 112 9.58 -1.54 13.09
CA GLN A 112 9.47 -2.79 12.32
C GLN A 112 8.18 -3.57 12.63
N SER A 113 7.83 -3.71 13.92
CA SER A 113 6.65 -4.46 14.36
C SER A 113 5.36 -3.78 13.93
N GLY A 114 5.29 -2.46 14.06
CA GLY A 114 4.10 -1.72 13.66
C GLY A 114 3.93 -1.61 12.15
N LEU A 115 5.01 -1.54 11.37
CA LEU A 115 4.92 -1.68 9.91
C LEU A 115 4.36 -3.06 9.51
N SER A 116 4.81 -4.13 10.17
CA SER A 116 4.29 -5.49 9.92
C SER A 116 2.80 -5.60 10.26
N LEU A 117 2.37 -5.04 11.38
CA LEU A 117 0.95 -5.00 11.78
C LEU A 117 0.12 -4.17 10.78
N LEU A 118 0.62 -3.00 10.40
CA LEU A 118 -0.03 -2.11 9.43
C LEU A 118 -0.24 -2.81 8.09
N TRP A 119 0.78 -3.49 7.56
CA TRP A 119 0.71 -4.22 6.29
C TRP A 119 -0.27 -5.39 6.38
N THR A 120 -0.29 -6.10 7.51
CA THR A 120 -1.21 -7.22 7.74
C THR A 120 -2.66 -6.75 7.76
N VAL A 121 -2.96 -5.70 8.53
CA VAL A 121 -4.32 -5.11 8.58
C VAL A 121 -4.72 -4.58 7.20
N THR A 122 -3.82 -3.87 6.51
CA THR A 122 -4.10 -3.33 5.17
C THR A 122 -4.40 -4.46 4.19
N SER A 123 -3.60 -5.53 4.19
CA SER A 123 -3.84 -6.70 3.34
C SER A 123 -5.18 -7.35 3.64
N LEU A 124 -5.55 -7.52 4.92
CA LEU A 124 -6.83 -8.10 5.30
C LEU A 124 -8.00 -7.26 4.78
N LEU A 125 -7.94 -5.93 4.95
CA LEU A 125 -8.96 -5.02 4.42
C LEU A 125 -9.05 -5.09 2.90
N MET A 126 -7.91 -5.11 2.19
CA MET A 126 -7.87 -5.27 0.74
C MET A 126 -8.46 -6.62 0.30
N MET A 127 -8.21 -7.70 1.04
CA MET A 127 -8.73 -9.03 0.74
C MET A 127 -10.26 -9.10 0.95
N VAL A 128 -10.77 -8.51 2.04
CA VAL A 128 -12.22 -8.38 2.27
C VAL A 128 -12.86 -7.62 1.13
N GLU A 129 -12.28 -6.49 0.73
CA GLU A 129 -12.80 -5.68 -0.36
C GLU A 129 -12.68 -6.36 -1.72
N ALA A 130 -11.62 -7.13 -1.96
CA ALA A 130 -11.45 -7.93 -3.16
C ALA A 130 -12.56 -8.98 -3.29
N ARG A 131 -12.91 -9.65 -2.18
CA ARG A 131 -14.02 -10.61 -2.15
C ARG A 131 -15.36 -9.93 -2.39
N ARG A 132 -15.62 -8.80 -1.72
CA ARG A 132 -16.86 -8.03 -1.88
C ARG A 132 -17.07 -7.56 -3.33
N ARG A 133 -16.01 -7.13 -4.01
CA ARG A 133 -16.06 -6.64 -5.40
C ARG A 133 -15.84 -7.73 -6.46
N GLY A 134 -15.60 -8.98 -6.07
CA GLY A 134 -15.14 -10.02 -7.00
C GLY A 134 -13.85 -9.65 -7.76
N SER A 135 -13.02 -8.77 -7.20
CA SER A 135 -11.89 -8.16 -7.92
C SER A 135 -10.61 -8.96 -7.74
N ARG A 136 -10.25 -9.75 -8.77
CA ARG A 136 -9.00 -10.51 -8.79
C ARG A 136 -7.77 -9.63 -8.62
N LYS A 137 -7.75 -8.47 -9.29
CA LYS A 137 -6.63 -7.51 -9.22
C LYS A 137 -6.38 -7.04 -7.79
N LEU A 138 -7.45 -6.74 -7.04
CA LEU A 138 -7.34 -6.31 -5.65
C LEU A 138 -6.92 -7.47 -4.73
N GLY A 139 -7.41 -8.69 -4.99
CA GLY A 139 -7.01 -9.88 -4.24
C GLY A 139 -5.54 -10.23 -4.42
N ILE A 140 -5.01 -10.09 -5.64
CA ILE A 140 -3.58 -10.23 -5.93
C ILE A 140 -2.77 -9.17 -5.19
N ALA A 141 -3.19 -7.91 -5.26
CA ALA A 141 -2.49 -6.83 -4.55
C ALA A 141 -2.47 -7.07 -3.03
N ALA A 142 -3.58 -7.53 -2.44
CA ALA A 142 -3.64 -7.91 -1.03
C ALA A 142 -2.66 -9.04 -0.70
N ALA A 143 -2.62 -10.08 -1.54
CA ALA A 143 -1.74 -11.22 -1.36
C ALA A 143 -0.26 -10.86 -1.51
N VAL A 144 0.09 -9.92 -2.40
CA VAL A 144 1.45 -9.38 -2.53
C VAL A 144 1.86 -8.63 -1.26
N VAL A 145 0.99 -7.76 -0.72
CA VAL A 145 1.28 -7.04 0.54
C VAL A 145 1.48 -8.03 1.69
N LEU A 146 0.63 -9.06 1.80
CA LEU A 146 0.77 -10.10 2.82
C LEU A 146 2.05 -10.91 2.65
N GLY A 147 2.37 -11.26 1.40
CA GLY A 147 3.60 -11.97 1.05
C GLY A 147 4.84 -11.20 1.48
N GLY A 148 4.86 -9.89 1.31
CA GLY A 148 5.92 -9.02 1.81
C GLY A 148 6.11 -9.12 3.33
N VAL A 149 5.00 -9.16 4.10
CA VAL A 149 5.07 -9.35 5.57
C VAL A 149 5.67 -10.70 5.91
N VAL A 150 5.22 -11.77 5.27
CA VAL A 150 5.74 -13.12 5.54
C VAL A 150 7.22 -13.21 5.20
N VAL A 151 7.65 -12.71 4.03
CA VAL A 151 9.07 -12.67 3.66
C VAL A 151 9.87 -11.90 4.69
N LYS A 152 9.39 -10.74 5.15
CA LYS A 152 10.05 -9.95 6.20
C LYS A 152 10.20 -10.74 7.50
N LEU A 153 9.14 -11.37 7.98
CA LEU A 153 9.19 -12.20 9.20
C LEU A 153 10.18 -13.35 9.05
N LEU A 154 10.17 -14.02 7.90
CA LEU A 154 11.09 -15.11 7.62
C LEU A 154 12.54 -14.64 7.55
N LEU A 155 12.82 -13.44 7.01
CA LEU A 155 14.18 -12.87 7.01
C LEU A 155 14.66 -12.52 8.42
N VAL A 156 13.78 -11.96 9.26
CA VAL A 156 14.07 -11.66 10.67
C VAL A 156 14.34 -12.96 11.44
N ASP A 157 13.50 -13.98 11.23
CA ASP A 157 13.72 -15.30 11.81
C ASP A 157 15.03 -15.90 11.27
N LEU A 158 15.30 -15.85 9.96
CA LEU A 158 16.53 -16.40 9.35
C LEU A 158 17.83 -15.82 9.90
N ALA A 159 17.82 -14.52 10.23
CA ALA A 159 18.99 -13.82 10.73
C ALA A 159 19.44 -14.33 12.11
N GLY A 160 18.55 -14.99 12.87
CA GLY A 160 18.79 -15.44 14.23
C GLY A 160 18.90 -16.96 14.46
N VAL A 161 18.70 -17.81 13.45
CA VAL A 161 18.63 -19.28 13.66
C VAL A 161 19.43 -20.15 12.69
N GLY A 162 19.80 -21.35 13.17
CA GLY A 162 20.62 -22.34 12.49
C GLY A 162 20.02 -22.97 11.22
N THR A 163 20.80 -23.83 10.56
CA THR A 163 20.55 -24.38 9.20
C THR A 163 19.15 -24.98 8.99
N LEU A 164 18.58 -25.64 10.00
CA LEU A 164 17.25 -26.25 9.90
C LEU A 164 16.12 -25.21 9.76
N ALA A 165 16.19 -24.10 10.50
CA ALA A 165 15.20 -23.02 10.38
C ALA A 165 15.22 -22.38 8.98
N ARG A 166 16.40 -22.37 8.33
CA ARG A 166 16.52 -21.89 6.95
C ARG A 166 15.75 -22.76 5.97
N ILE A 167 15.84 -24.09 6.10
CA ILE A 167 15.12 -25.05 5.25
C ILE A 167 13.60 -24.88 5.43
N VAL A 168 13.11 -24.80 6.67
CA VAL A 168 11.68 -24.62 6.96
C VAL A 168 11.17 -23.29 6.40
N SER A 169 11.98 -22.22 6.50
CA SER A 169 11.63 -20.90 5.94
C SER A 169 11.54 -20.93 4.41
N PHE A 170 12.46 -21.60 3.72
CA PHE A 170 12.37 -21.76 2.26
C PHE A 170 11.11 -22.51 1.84
N ILE A 171 10.72 -23.55 2.58
CA ILE A 171 9.46 -24.27 2.34
C ILE A 171 8.27 -23.35 2.60
N GLY A 172 8.29 -22.56 3.67
CA GLY A 172 7.26 -21.57 3.99
C GLY A 172 7.09 -20.52 2.88
N VAL A 173 8.19 -19.95 2.38
CA VAL A 173 8.16 -19.04 1.22
C VAL A 173 7.59 -19.75 0.00
N GLY A 174 8.07 -20.96 -0.31
CA GLY A 174 7.60 -21.75 -1.45
C GLY A 174 6.10 -22.03 -1.40
N ALA A 175 5.59 -22.40 -0.23
CA ALA A 175 4.16 -22.61 0.00
C ALA A 175 3.35 -21.31 -0.15
N LEU A 176 3.89 -20.18 0.31
CA LEU A 176 3.24 -18.88 0.13
C LEU A 176 3.18 -18.46 -1.34
N LEU A 177 4.28 -18.67 -2.08
CA LEU A 177 4.35 -18.42 -3.52
C LEU A 177 3.39 -19.34 -4.28
N LEU A 178 3.23 -20.60 -3.85
CA LEU A 178 2.23 -21.52 -4.39
C LEU A 178 0.80 -21.05 -4.10
N ALA A 179 0.51 -20.60 -2.88
CA ALA A 179 -0.80 -20.06 -2.52
C ALA A 179 -1.13 -18.81 -3.34
N LEU A 180 -0.15 -17.91 -3.49
CA LEU A 180 -0.25 -16.73 -4.33
C LEU A 180 -0.47 -17.13 -5.80
N GLY A 181 0.31 -18.09 -6.31
CA GLY A 181 0.20 -18.66 -7.64
C GLY A 181 -1.16 -19.29 -7.90
N TYR A 182 -1.71 -20.02 -6.95
CA TYR A 182 -3.05 -20.61 -7.04
C TYR A 182 -4.14 -19.54 -7.11
N VAL A 183 -4.08 -18.50 -6.26
CA VAL A 183 -5.00 -17.35 -6.33
C VAL A 183 -4.87 -16.62 -7.68
N LEU A 184 -3.63 -16.51 -8.19
CA LEU A 184 -3.28 -15.96 -9.51
C LEU A 184 -3.62 -16.86 -10.70
N ALA A 185 -3.91 -18.14 -10.49
CA ALA A 185 -4.15 -19.13 -11.55
C ALA A 185 -5.62 -19.54 -11.68
N ARG A 186 -6.50 -19.20 -10.72
CA ARG A 186 -7.94 -19.48 -10.83
C ARG A 186 -8.50 -18.88 -12.14
N PRO A 187 -9.01 -19.68 -13.09
CA PRO A 187 -9.54 -19.18 -14.36
C PRO A 187 -10.70 -18.23 -14.09
N ALA A 188 -10.76 -17.11 -14.80
CA ALA A 188 -12.02 -16.38 -14.92
C ALA A 188 -13.04 -17.36 -15.49
N LYS A 189 -14.19 -17.50 -14.83
CA LYS A 189 -15.28 -18.36 -15.29
C LYS A 189 -15.49 -18.10 -16.79
N ALA A 190 -15.28 -19.11 -17.61
CA ALA A 190 -15.58 -19.05 -19.03
C ALA A 190 -17.10 -18.87 -19.15
N GLU A 191 -17.52 -17.64 -19.34
CA GLU A 191 -18.87 -17.31 -19.76
C GLU A 191 -18.93 -17.49 -21.27
N GLY A 192 -19.66 -18.51 -21.72
CA GLY A 192 -19.96 -18.72 -23.13
C GLY A 192 -19.48 -20.05 -23.73
N ALA A 193 -19.93 -21.18 -23.19
CA ALA A 193 -20.08 -22.38 -24.00
C ALA A 193 -21.54 -22.84 -23.89
N THR A 194 -22.38 -22.30 -24.78
CA THR A 194 -23.70 -22.86 -25.06
C THR A 194 -23.46 -24.23 -25.70
N PRO A 195 -23.93 -25.35 -25.11
CA PRO A 195 -23.81 -26.65 -25.77
C PRO A 195 -24.70 -26.69 -27.03
N PRO A 196 -24.31 -27.47 -28.06
CA PRO A 196 -25.06 -27.64 -29.31
C PRO A 196 -26.41 -28.33 -29.10
#